data_AF-A0A9X1V442-F1
#
_entry.id   AF-A0A9X1V442-F1
#
_cell.length_a   1.000
_cell.length_b   1.000
_cell.length_c   1.000
_cell.angle_alpha   90.00
_cell.angle_beta   90.00
_cell.angle_gamma   90.00
#
_symmetry.space_group_name_H-M   'P 1'
#
loop_
_entity.id
_entity.type
_entity.pdbx_description
1 polymer ?
#
loop_
_entity_poly.entity_id
_entity_poly.type
_entity_poly.pdbx_seq_one_letter_code
_entity_poly.pdbx_strand_id
1 'polypeptide(L)'
;MEHRKDRCAIVRIADGRVKSAVRAPEADCDKGRYSDSSYRDRDRGRNSGGNRNYVRYQDLEGEMALRAYDELEYRGFKEGKNHSNDGKTYRVWYNSRTDQCIKTLSVNKRIKEIMESNRCY
;
A
#
# COMPACT_ATOMS: atom_id res chain seq x y z
N MET A 1 9.64 -33.65 -9.75
CA MET A 1 10.32 -32.40 -9.38
C MET A 1 9.22 -31.42 -9.00
N GLU A 2 9.01 -31.20 -7.70
CA GLU A 2 7.88 -30.44 -7.18
C GLU A 2 8.37 -29.07 -6.72
N HIS A 3 8.10 -28.03 -7.49
CA HIS A 3 8.36 -26.66 -7.08
C HIS A 3 7.43 -26.35 -5.89
N ARG A 4 8.00 -26.31 -4.68
CA ARG A 4 7.31 -25.80 -3.48
C ARG A 4 6.79 -24.41 -3.84
N LYS A 5 5.47 -24.27 -3.98
CA LYS A 5 4.82 -22.97 -4.13
C LYS A 5 5.14 -22.17 -2.88
N ASP A 6 5.92 -21.12 -3.02
CA ASP A 6 6.22 -20.16 -1.96
C ASP A 6 4.89 -19.54 -1.47
N ARG A 7 4.39 -20.06 -0.34
CA ARG A 7 3.14 -19.58 0.26
C ARG A 7 3.47 -18.34 1.10
N CYS A 8 3.47 -17.17 0.48
CA CYS A 8 3.54 -15.92 1.20
C CYS A 8 2.29 -15.67 2.05
N ALA A 9 2.50 -15.11 3.23
CA ALA A 9 1.44 -14.75 4.14
C ALA A 9 1.65 -13.32 4.68
N ILE A 10 0.57 -12.55 4.74
CA ILE A 10 0.55 -11.27 5.44
C ILE A 10 0.27 -11.57 6.91
N VAL A 11 1.14 -11.09 7.80
CA VAL A 11 1.01 -11.26 9.24
C VAL A 11 0.72 -9.94 9.94
N ARG A 12 -0.20 -9.95 10.89
CA ARG A 12 -0.45 -8.81 11.79
C ARG A 12 0.17 -9.10 13.14
N ILE A 13 1.07 -8.24 13.60
CA ILE A 13 1.74 -8.36 14.91
C ILE A 13 1.16 -7.30 15.85
N ALA A 14 0.81 -7.71 17.08
CA ALA A 14 0.50 -6.81 18.18
C ALA A 14 1.02 -7.39 19.50
N ASP A 15 1.49 -6.55 20.41
CA ASP A 15 2.12 -6.95 21.68
C ASP A 15 3.30 -7.94 21.50
N GLY A 16 4.03 -7.82 20.39
CA GLY A 16 5.13 -8.73 20.04
C GLY A 16 4.69 -10.14 19.62
N ARG A 17 3.39 -10.39 19.38
CA ARG A 17 2.86 -11.69 18.96
C ARG A 17 2.09 -11.59 17.64
N VAL A 18 2.18 -12.63 16.82
CA VAL A 18 1.37 -12.77 15.60
C VAL A 18 -0.08 -13.01 16.00
N LYS A 19 -0.97 -12.13 15.55
CA LYS A 19 -2.41 -12.20 15.83
C LYS A 19 -3.22 -12.77 14.66
N SER A 20 -2.71 -12.69 13.43
CA SER A 20 -3.34 -13.27 12.24
C SER A 20 -2.33 -13.47 11.12
N ALA A 21 -2.47 -14.56 10.37
CA ALA A 21 -1.72 -14.85 9.16
C ALA A 21 -2.70 -15.24 8.05
N VAL A 22 -2.74 -14.45 6.97
CA VAL A 22 -3.59 -14.73 5.80
C VAL A 22 -2.72 -14.87 4.56
N ARG A 23 -3.18 -15.62 3.56
CA ARG A 23 -2.45 -15.78 2.31
C ARG A 23 -2.24 -14.40 1.67
N ALA A 24 -0.99 -14.04 1.43
CA ALA A 24 -0.65 -12.80 0.79
C ALA A 24 -1.08 -12.85 -0.68
N PRO A 25 -1.62 -11.76 -1.23
CA PRO A 25 -1.65 -11.57 -2.68
C PRO A 25 -0.23 -11.72 -3.23
N GLU A 26 -0.09 -12.30 -4.42
CA GLU A 26 1.22 -12.52 -5.06
C GLU A 26 1.99 -11.21 -5.25
N ALA A 27 1.29 -10.08 -5.39
CA ALA A 27 1.87 -8.74 -5.47
C ALA A 27 2.55 -8.25 -4.17
N ASP A 28 2.25 -8.86 -3.01
CA ASP A 28 2.84 -8.53 -1.71
C ASP A 28 3.86 -9.58 -1.24
N CYS A 29 3.86 -10.75 -1.89
CA CYS A 29 4.93 -11.72 -1.80
C CYS A 29 6.22 -11.06 -2.33
N ASP A 30 7.35 -11.29 -1.65
CA ASP A 30 8.66 -10.65 -1.90
C ASP A 30 8.87 -9.19 -1.46
N LYS A 31 7.85 -8.49 -0.92
CA LYS A 31 8.01 -7.12 -0.38
C LYS A 31 8.39 -7.06 1.10
N GLY A 32 8.39 -8.21 1.77
CA GLY A 32 8.75 -8.37 3.17
C GLY A 32 10.25 -8.40 3.43
N ARG A 33 11.04 -7.48 2.88
CA ARG A 33 12.36 -7.20 3.45
C ARG A 33 12.15 -6.19 4.56
N TYR A 34 11.86 -6.69 5.76
CA TYR A 34 12.16 -5.95 6.97
C TYR A 34 13.65 -5.59 6.87
N SER A 35 13.94 -4.32 6.62
CA SER A 35 15.29 -3.80 6.51
C SER A 35 15.94 -3.84 7.90
N ASP A 36 16.41 -5.02 8.29
CA ASP A 36 17.51 -5.16 9.22
C ASP A 36 18.79 -5.28 8.38
N SER A 37 19.37 -4.12 8.11
CA SER A 37 20.66 -4.00 7.46
C SER A 37 21.74 -4.41 8.45
N SER A 38 22.20 -5.67 8.44
CA SER A 38 23.62 -5.99 8.75
C SER A 38 24.02 -7.47 8.67
N TYR A 39 23.82 -8.20 7.57
CA TYR A 39 24.78 -9.26 7.22
C TYR A 39 25.04 -9.31 5.72
N ARG A 40 26.33 -9.24 5.40
CA ARG A 40 26.92 -9.25 4.07
C ARG A 40 26.65 -10.61 3.43
N ASP A 41 26.04 -10.65 2.25
CA ASP A 41 26.34 -11.73 1.32
C ASP A 41 26.32 -11.25 -0.12
N ARG A 42 27.47 -11.50 -0.75
CA ARG A 42 27.73 -11.32 -2.16
C ARG A 42 27.06 -12.48 -2.88
N ASP A 43 25.99 -12.25 -3.65
CA ASP A 43 25.77 -13.15 -4.76
C ASP A 43 25.06 -12.54 -5.96
N ARG A 44 25.47 -13.10 -7.09
CA ARG A 44 25.44 -12.53 -8.43
C ARG A 44 24.07 -12.67 -9.08
N GLY A 45 23.66 -11.58 -9.74
CA GLY A 45 23.02 -11.60 -11.05
C GLY A 45 21.68 -12.33 -11.18
N ARG A 46 20.63 -11.53 -11.42
CA ARG A 46 19.79 -11.63 -12.64
C ARG A 46 18.94 -10.37 -12.76
N ASN A 47 19.20 -9.65 -13.85
CA ASN A 47 18.35 -8.59 -14.38
C ASN A 47 16.96 -9.11 -14.74
N SER A 48 16.02 -8.17 -14.83
CA SER A 48 14.70 -8.22 -15.50
C SER A 48 13.53 -8.57 -14.57
N GLY A 49 12.51 -7.74 -14.39
CA GLY A 49 12.17 -6.50 -15.09
C GLY A 49 10.82 -5.97 -14.56
N GLY A 50 10.64 -4.66 -14.58
CA GLY A 50 9.33 -4.03 -14.37
C GLY A 50 9.05 -3.53 -12.95
N ASN A 51 9.98 -2.83 -12.29
CA ASN A 51 9.60 -1.96 -11.18
C ASN A 51 8.79 -0.78 -11.73
N ARG A 52 7.48 -0.95 -11.93
CA ARG A 52 6.58 0.19 -11.76
C ARG A 52 6.77 0.61 -10.31
N ASN A 53 7.42 1.76 -10.10
CA ASN A 53 7.73 2.31 -8.78
C ASN A 53 6.42 2.61 -8.03
N TYR A 54 5.73 1.59 -7.51
CA TYR A 54 4.45 1.74 -6.84
C TYR A 54 4.66 2.55 -5.57
N VAL A 55 3.96 3.68 -5.45
CA VAL A 55 3.97 4.51 -4.26
C VAL A 55 3.18 3.80 -3.17
N ARG A 56 3.82 3.62 -2.01
CA ARG A 56 3.16 3.10 -0.81
C ARG A 56 2.14 4.11 -0.29
N TYR A 57 0.97 3.67 0.14
CA TYR A 57 -0.07 4.54 0.74
C TYR A 57 -0.83 3.89 1.90
N GLN A 58 -0.67 2.58 2.11
CA GLN A 58 -1.38 1.82 3.15
C GLN A 58 -1.02 2.29 4.57
N ASP A 59 0.14 2.93 4.74
CA ASP A 59 0.58 3.53 5.99
C ASP A 59 -0.25 4.76 6.41
N LEU A 60 -1.07 5.31 5.51
CA LEU A 60 -1.94 6.46 5.78
C LEU A 60 -3.32 6.05 6.33
N GLU A 61 -3.60 4.75 6.44
CA GLU A 61 -4.83 4.27 7.05
C GLU A 61 -4.83 4.55 8.56
N GLY A 62 -5.92 5.12 9.06
CA GLY A 62 -6.03 5.55 10.45
C GLY A 62 -5.48 6.95 10.72
N GLU A 63 -4.68 7.53 9.82
CA GLU A 63 -4.09 8.87 9.99
C GLU A 63 -5.13 9.99 9.91
N MET A 64 -4.73 11.19 10.36
CA MET A 64 -5.54 12.40 10.15
C MET A 64 -5.69 12.67 8.65
N ALA A 65 -6.93 12.86 8.20
CA ALA A 65 -7.26 12.98 6.78
C ALA A 65 -6.46 14.09 6.08
N LEU A 66 -6.34 15.26 6.71
CA LEU A 66 -5.54 16.38 6.20
C LEU A 66 -4.09 15.98 5.95
N ARG A 67 -3.42 15.40 6.95
CA ARG A 67 -2.03 14.94 6.84
C ARG A 67 -1.87 13.84 5.78
N ALA A 68 -2.82 12.90 5.73
CA ALA A 68 -2.80 11.85 4.72
C ALA A 68 -2.93 12.40 3.30
N TYR A 69 -3.75 13.44 3.10
CA TYR A 69 -3.91 14.09 1.80
C TYR A 69 -2.64 14.84 1.39
N ASP A 70 -2.04 15.62 2.30
CA ASP A 70 -0.76 16.29 2.05
C ASP A 70 0.34 15.28 1.66
N GLU A 71 0.38 14.14 2.35
CA GLU A 71 1.34 13.07 2.10
C GLU A 71 1.07 12.36 0.75
N LEU A 72 -0.19 12.16 0.37
CA LEU A 72 -0.54 11.62 -0.95
C LEU A 72 -0.09 12.57 -2.07
N GLU A 73 -0.32 13.87 -1.92
CA GLU A 73 0.14 14.89 -2.87
C GLU A 73 1.67 14.94 -2.95
N TYR A 74 2.35 14.92 -1.81
CA TYR A 74 3.82 14.86 -1.74
C TYR A 74 4.37 13.63 -2.47
N ARG A 75 3.69 12.48 -2.34
CA ARG A 75 4.04 11.25 -3.04
C ARG A 75 3.59 11.22 -4.52
N GLY A 76 3.00 12.30 -5.02
CA GLY A 76 2.68 12.51 -6.43
C GLY A 76 1.29 12.04 -6.86
N PHE A 77 0.42 11.69 -5.93
CA PHE A 77 -1.00 11.54 -6.25
C PHE A 77 -1.64 12.91 -6.47
N LYS A 78 -2.63 12.95 -7.36
CA LYS A 78 -3.46 14.13 -7.60
C LYS A 78 -4.89 13.82 -7.21
N GLU A 79 -5.53 14.74 -6.49
CA GLU A 79 -6.96 14.63 -6.20
C GLU A 79 -7.75 14.73 -7.51
N GLY A 80 -8.67 13.79 -7.71
CA GLY A 80 -9.64 13.80 -8.79
C GLY A 80 -11.00 14.26 -8.27
N LYS A 81 -11.91 13.30 -8.10
CA LYS A 81 -13.26 13.55 -7.58
C LYS A 81 -13.32 13.36 -6.07
N ASN A 82 -14.11 14.20 -5.41
CA ASN A 82 -14.51 13.98 -4.02
C ASN A 82 -16.04 13.92 -3.90
N HIS A 83 -16.51 13.16 -2.93
CA HIS A 83 -17.92 13.04 -2.57
C HIS A 83 -18.04 12.89 -1.07
N SER A 84 -18.84 13.75 -0.45
CA SER A 84 -19.11 13.73 0.98
C SER A 84 -20.58 13.40 1.21
N ASN A 85 -20.85 12.40 2.05
CA ASN A 85 -22.20 12.02 2.45
C ASN A 85 -22.20 11.50 3.89
N ASP A 86 -23.13 11.98 4.71
CA ASP A 86 -23.37 11.50 6.09
C ASP A 86 -22.08 11.40 6.95
N GLY A 87 -21.27 12.46 6.95
CA GLY A 87 -20.00 12.51 7.69
C GLY A 87 -18.87 11.62 7.15
N LYS A 88 -19.09 10.95 6.01
CA LYS A 88 -18.10 10.18 5.26
C LYS A 88 -17.65 10.98 4.05
N THR A 89 -16.34 11.11 3.87
CA THR A 89 -15.77 11.78 2.70
C THR A 89 -14.93 10.80 1.90
N TYR A 90 -15.39 10.51 0.69
CA TYR A 90 -14.67 9.73 -0.29
C TYR A 90 -13.89 10.66 -1.21
N ARG A 91 -12.60 10.40 -1.42
CA ARG A 91 -11.78 11.10 -2.41
C ARG A 91 -11.04 10.12 -3.28
N VAL A 92 -10.98 10.42 -4.56
CA VAL A 92 -10.26 9.64 -5.56
C VAL A 92 -8.92 10.31 -5.83
N TRP A 93 -7.87 9.52 -5.90
CA TRP A 93 -6.50 9.96 -6.08
C TRP A 93 -5.85 9.18 -7.21
N TYR A 94 -5.18 9.88 -8.11
CA TYR A 94 -4.50 9.28 -9.25
C TYR A 94 -3.04 9.72 -9.33
N ASN A 95 -2.13 8.77 -9.49
CA ASN A 95 -0.72 9.03 -9.73
C ASN A 95 -0.36 8.60 -11.14
N SER A 96 -0.16 9.58 -12.03
CA SER A 96 0.14 9.34 -13.44
C SER A 96 1.52 8.74 -13.69
N ARG A 97 2.44 8.81 -12.71
CA ARG A 97 3.80 8.25 -12.85
C ARG A 97 3.82 6.74 -12.66
N THR A 98 2.91 6.26 -11.83
CA THR A 98 2.85 4.86 -11.39
C THR A 98 1.60 4.13 -11.86
N ASP A 99 0.68 4.86 -12.49
CA ASP A 99 -0.64 4.41 -12.94
C ASP A 99 -1.48 3.90 -11.76
N GLN A 100 -1.29 4.50 -10.58
CA GLN A 100 -2.00 4.13 -9.36
C GLN A 100 -3.26 4.94 -9.19
N CYS A 101 -4.33 4.25 -8.86
CA CYS A 101 -5.61 4.87 -8.61
C CYS A 101 -6.22 4.32 -7.34
N ILE A 102 -6.43 5.21 -6.38
CA ILE A 102 -6.90 4.85 -5.05
C ILE A 102 -8.07 5.72 -4.64
N LYS A 103 -8.87 5.23 -3.71
CA LYS A 103 -9.98 5.93 -3.09
C LYS A 103 -9.79 5.91 -1.59
N THR A 104 -9.74 7.09 -0.98
CA THR A 104 -9.71 7.24 0.48
C THR A 104 -11.12 7.46 0.99
N LEU A 105 -11.51 6.72 2.04
CA LEU A 105 -12.67 7.01 2.86
C LEU A 105 -12.17 7.67 4.15
N SER A 106 -12.66 8.88 4.45
CA SER A 106 -12.45 9.50 5.75
C SER A 106 -13.75 9.64 6.53
N VAL A 107 -13.65 9.42 7.84
CA VAL A 107 -14.75 9.54 8.81
C VAL A 107 -14.19 10.25 10.03
N ASN A 108 -14.92 11.24 10.58
CA ASN A 108 -14.46 12.02 11.74
C ASN A 108 -13.03 12.59 11.56
N LYS A 109 -12.74 13.11 10.36
CA LYS A 109 -11.42 13.70 10.00
C LYS A 109 -10.24 12.73 10.01
N ARG A 110 -10.47 11.41 10.01
CA ARG A 110 -9.42 10.39 9.89
C ARG A 110 -9.68 9.48 8.69
N ILE A 111 -8.60 8.97 8.08
CA ILE A 111 -8.70 7.96 7.04
C ILE A 111 -9.17 6.66 7.69
N LYS A 112 -10.35 6.19 7.28
CA LYS A 112 -10.89 4.91 7.74
C LYS A 112 -10.42 3.76 6.86
N GLU A 113 -10.26 4.00 5.57
CA GLU A 113 -9.94 2.97 4.58
C GLU A 113 -9.32 3.61 3.33
N ILE A 114 -8.41 2.88 2.68
CA ILE A 114 -7.86 3.22 1.38
C ILE A 114 -8.00 2.01 0.47
N MET A 115 -8.72 2.17 -0.64
CA MET A 115 -9.00 1.09 -1.60
C MET A 115 -8.34 1.39 -2.93
N GLU A 116 -7.85 0.37 -3.62
CA GLU A 116 -7.52 0.48 -5.04
C GLU A 116 -8.81 0.66 -5.86
N SER A 117 -8.77 1.55 -6.85
CA SER A 117 -9.91 1.86 -7.71
C SER A 117 -9.49 1.70 -9.16
N ASN A 118 -10.25 0.94 -9.95
CA ASN A 118 -10.05 0.88 -11.40
C ASN A 118 -10.70 2.08 -12.14
N ARG A 119 -11.28 3.03 -11.39
CA ARG A 119 -11.96 4.22 -11.92
C ARG A 119 -11.50 5.46 -11.19
N CYS A 120 -10.79 6.33 -11.92
CA CYS A 120 -10.24 7.58 -11.38
C CYS A 120 -11.00 8.83 -11.85
N TYR A 121 -12.01 8.65 -12.71
CA TYR A 121 -12.60 9.68 -13.56
C TYR A 121 -14.12 9.81 -13.43
#